data_AF-A0AA36UQL6-F1
#
_entry.id   AF-A0AA36UQL6-F1
#
_cell.length_a   1.000
_cell.length_b   1.000
_cell.length_c   1.000
_cell.angle_alpha   90.00
_cell.angle_beta   90.00
_cell.angle_gamma   90.00
#
_symmetry.space_group_name_H-M   'P 1'
#
loop_
_entity.id
_entity.type
_entity.pdbx_description
1 polymer ?
#
loop_
_entity_poly.entity_id
_entity_poly.type
_entity_poly.pdbx_seq_one_letter_code
_entity_poly.pdbx_strand_id
1 'polypeptide(L)'
;MTQYKPFLLVKRLVITKGKSIAYDEKFTAGVNIIRGVNSSGKSTISDFIFYGLGGDLTKLKNEAKQCSFVFVEASLSGKVFTLKREIAEGGRKGMDIFSGGYESASVAAVTDWIRYPYNANTKESFYQALFKELGIPYSKSDDKNSITMHQLLRMLYVDQMTSPDRLFKFDKFDSPNKRQAIGELLIGLSDFELYEKRVRLQSLKLALENRIKEIKTIHSFLGGTIKSVSEIDGEIEEKRKEIDALELEVESFSSPSEDGCTEDEVLKNLIVEVQDARGKYTASQQEIAKTSFEINDSQMFIESLSRRVKALKETQDTINALSDVAFNHCPACQTEVQARPTGCSLCGATKPESENSIDPTFKVRKEIEFQIAESILLIEKKQIRLDEQKVESNQLETKLGELERDLEIIRKPQRAVNIQLRQKLSEIGGLRNEIRALNNSKKEFAKLYGLYDERDTLQTDFNTLNDEITRLTQRMENELKAKKRKLSEATLSILKADAGHEEIFVDGSKVEFDFAEDRVTIDDRALFSASSMVYLKNAFRLAMLKCSCEDSSYLYPRFLLMDNIEDKGMEEERSQLFQREIVKLSNSLDVEHQIIFTTSMIDSDLNHSEYCVGDFYNMHNKTLKV
;
A
#
# COMPACT_ATOMS: atom_id res chain seq x y z
N MET A 1 -30.37 -6.98 14.33
CA MET A 1 -29.65 -7.47 13.15
C MET A 1 -28.23 -7.83 13.55
N THR A 2 -27.65 -8.84 12.93
CA THR A 2 -26.26 -9.25 13.19
C THR A 2 -25.31 -8.29 12.48
N GLN A 3 -24.17 -7.93 13.08
CA GLN A 3 -23.18 -7.07 12.44
C GLN A 3 -21.91 -7.87 12.11
N TYR A 4 -21.61 -8.01 10.82
CA TYR A 4 -20.36 -8.60 10.34
C TYR A 4 -19.34 -7.53 9.99
N LYS A 5 -18.04 -7.82 10.16
CA LYS A 5 -16.94 -6.94 9.75
C LYS A 5 -16.42 -7.35 8.37
N PRO A 6 -16.01 -6.41 7.50
CA PRO A 6 -16.10 -4.95 7.65
C PRO A 6 -17.54 -4.43 7.45
N PHE A 7 -17.91 -3.39 8.18
CA PHE A 7 -19.19 -2.70 8.01
C PHE A 7 -18.97 -1.20 7.91
N LEU A 8 -19.51 -0.58 6.87
CA LEU A 8 -19.50 0.85 6.65
C LEU A 8 -20.94 1.37 6.61
N LEU A 9 -21.24 2.33 7.48
CA LEU A 9 -22.52 3.04 7.49
C LEU A 9 -22.28 4.54 7.48
N VAL A 10 -22.79 5.24 6.47
CA VAL A 10 -22.90 6.70 6.52
C VAL A 10 -24.09 7.04 7.42
N LYS A 11 -23.87 7.82 8.48
CA LYS A 11 -24.91 8.29 9.40
C LYS A 11 -25.38 9.70 9.08
N ARG A 12 -24.46 10.56 8.63
CA ARG A 12 -24.78 11.96 8.30
C ARG A 12 -23.78 12.51 7.28
N LEU A 13 -24.26 13.24 6.29
CA LEU A 13 -23.45 14.01 5.36
C LEU A 13 -23.70 15.50 5.60
N VAL A 14 -22.65 16.26 5.87
CA VAL A 14 -22.74 17.72 5.99
C VAL A 14 -21.76 18.39 5.04
N ILE A 15 -22.26 19.30 4.21
CA ILE A 15 -21.45 20.08 3.27
C ILE A 15 -21.56 21.54 3.67
N THR A 16 -20.42 22.22 3.74
CA THR A 16 -20.35 23.62 4.18
C THR A 16 -19.87 24.52 3.07
N LYS A 17 -20.34 25.77 3.06
CA LYS A 17 -19.79 26.90 2.29
C LYS A 17 -19.44 27.99 3.29
N GLY A 18 -18.15 28.17 3.57
CA GLY A 18 -17.70 29.02 4.66
C GLY A 18 -18.28 28.57 6.01
N LYS A 19 -19.07 29.44 6.65
CA LYS A 19 -19.75 29.15 7.93
C LYS A 19 -21.17 28.60 7.76
N SER A 20 -21.74 28.67 6.56
CA SER A 20 -23.09 28.17 6.28
C SER A 20 -23.08 26.70 5.89
N ILE A 21 -24.12 26.00 6.26
CA ILE A 21 -24.37 24.62 5.85
C ILE A 21 -25.12 24.64 4.51
N ALA A 22 -24.51 24.08 3.48
CA ALA A 22 -25.08 23.97 2.13
C ALA A 22 -25.94 22.70 1.97
N TYR A 23 -25.64 21.64 2.72
CA TYR A 23 -26.39 20.38 2.75
C TYR A 23 -26.16 19.69 4.09
N ASP A 24 -27.21 19.10 4.65
CA ASP A 24 -27.15 18.35 5.90
C ASP A 24 -28.24 17.30 5.90
N GLU A 25 -27.83 16.04 5.87
CA GLU A 25 -28.75 14.93 5.73
C GLU A 25 -28.30 13.74 6.56
N LYS A 26 -29.26 13.08 7.21
CA LYS A 26 -29.02 11.88 8.02
C LYS A 26 -29.44 10.64 7.24
N PHE A 27 -28.68 9.57 7.42
CA PHE A 27 -28.88 8.30 6.75
C PHE A 27 -28.99 7.19 7.79
N THR A 28 -29.72 6.14 7.46
CA THR A 28 -29.95 4.98 8.33
C THR A 28 -29.37 3.71 7.71
N ALA A 29 -29.32 2.63 8.49
CA ALA A 29 -29.10 1.29 7.94
C ALA A 29 -30.28 0.90 7.01
N GLY A 30 -30.05 -0.09 6.15
CA GLY A 30 -31.00 -0.49 5.11
C GLY A 30 -30.98 0.45 3.90
N VAL A 31 -32.14 0.70 3.32
CA VAL A 31 -32.29 1.48 2.07
C VAL A 31 -32.50 2.96 2.36
N ASN A 32 -31.76 3.81 1.62
CA ASN A 32 -31.86 5.26 1.64
C ASN A 32 -32.01 5.79 0.20
N ILE A 33 -33.10 6.51 -0.06
CA ILE A 33 -33.49 6.95 -1.40
C ILE A 33 -33.39 8.47 -1.49
N ILE A 34 -32.48 8.97 -2.33
CA ILE A 34 -32.35 10.40 -2.65
C ILE A 34 -33.12 10.67 -3.95
N ARG A 35 -34.20 11.45 -3.86
CA ARG A 35 -35.18 11.60 -4.96
C ARG A 35 -35.31 13.04 -5.45
N GLY A 36 -35.63 13.19 -6.74
CA GLY A 36 -35.85 14.51 -7.34
C GLY A 36 -35.68 14.53 -8.85
N VAL A 37 -36.05 15.62 -9.51
CA VAL A 37 -35.95 15.71 -10.98
C VAL A 37 -34.49 15.70 -11.46
N ASN A 38 -34.30 15.43 -12.74
CA ASN A 38 -32.97 15.51 -13.36
C ASN A 38 -32.36 16.92 -13.19
N SER A 39 -31.04 16.95 -13.05
CA SER A 39 -30.26 18.18 -12.82
C SER A 39 -30.55 18.93 -11.51
N SER A 40 -31.20 18.31 -10.51
CA SER A 40 -31.37 18.88 -9.16
C SER A 40 -30.14 18.72 -8.23
N GLY A 41 -29.12 18.00 -8.69
CA GLY A 41 -27.83 17.83 -8.01
C GLY A 41 -27.67 16.55 -7.17
N LYS A 42 -28.58 15.58 -7.27
CA LYS A 42 -28.50 14.27 -6.59
C LYS A 42 -27.15 13.57 -6.77
N SER A 43 -26.66 13.48 -8.02
CA SER A 43 -25.35 12.90 -8.32
C SER A 43 -24.19 13.66 -7.68
N THR A 44 -24.35 14.96 -7.43
CA THR A 44 -23.36 15.75 -6.69
C THR A 44 -23.29 15.32 -5.22
N ILE A 45 -24.43 14.93 -4.62
CA ILE A 45 -24.47 14.36 -3.26
C ILE A 45 -23.79 12.98 -3.24
N SER A 46 -24.08 12.11 -4.21
CA SER A 46 -23.39 10.83 -4.38
C SER A 46 -21.87 11.01 -4.52
N ASP A 47 -21.43 11.98 -5.33
CA ASP A 47 -20.03 12.34 -5.48
C ASP A 47 -19.41 12.83 -4.16
N PHE A 48 -20.15 13.59 -3.34
CA PHE A 48 -19.68 14.03 -2.01
C PHE A 48 -19.60 12.89 -0.99
N ILE A 49 -20.51 11.92 -1.02
CA ILE A 49 -20.40 10.71 -0.20
C ILE A 49 -19.13 9.95 -0.59
N PHE A 50 -18.94 9.71 -1.90
CA PHE A 50 -17.73 9.07 -2.43
C PHE A 50 -16.46 9.82 -2.02
N TYR A 51 -16.43 11.14 -2.17
CA TYR A 51 -15.29 11.98 -1.81
C TYR A 51 -15.05 11.98 -0.29
N GLY A 52 -16.08 12.21 0.51
CA GLY A 52 -15.98 12.26 1.97
C GLY A 52 -15.49 10.94 2.59
N LEU A 53 -15.86 9.80 2.01
CA LEU A 53 -15.39 8.47 2.41
C LEU A 53 -13.94 8.16 1.99
N GLY A 54 -13.30 9.01 1.18
CA GLY A 54 -11.90 8.84 0.77
C GLY A 54 -11.66 8.62 -0.72
N GLY A 55 -12.71 8.68 -1.55
CA GLY A 55 -12.59 8.70 -3.00
C GLY A 55 -11.97 10.01 -3.51
N ASP A 56 -11.27 9.98 -4.64
CA ASP A 56 -10.75 11.19 -5.26
C ASP A 56 -11.60 11.62 -6.46
N LEU A 57 -11.96 12.90 -6.52
CA LEU A 57 -12.73 13.48 -7.61
C LEU A 57 -11.80 14.35 -8.46
N THR A 58 -11.56 13.92 -9.70
CA THR A 58 -10.65 14.65 -10.61
C THR A 58 -11.26 15.92 -11.19
N LYS A 59 -12.60 16.04 -11.20
CA LYS A 59 -13.33 17.22 -11.65
C LYS A 59 -14.53 17.46 -10.73
N LEU A 60 -14.64 18.68 -10.21
CA LEU A 60 -15.79 19.13 -9.41
C LEU A 60 -16.73 19.97 -10.29
N LYS A 61 -18.04 19.79 -10.09
CA LYS A 61 -19.07 20.64 -10.70
C LYS A 61 -19.00 22.06 -10.12
N ASN A 62 -19.48 23.06 -10.85
CA ASN A 62 -19.36 24.47 -10.46
C ASN A 62 -19.97 24.77 -9.09
N GLU A 63 -21.11 24.16 -8.78
CA GLU A 63 -21.78 24.28 -7.47
C GLU A 63 -20.95 23.66 -6.35
N ALA A 64 -20.31 22.51 -6.62
CA ALA A 64 -19.44 21.85 -5.66
C ALA A 64 -18.17 22.67 -5.36
N LYS A 65 -17.64 23.42 -6.35
CA LYS A 65 -16.48 24.31 -6.15
C LYS A 65 -16.74 25.46 -5.18
N GLN A 66 -17.99 25.82 -4.95
CA GLN A 66 -18.35 26.87 -4.01
C GLN A 66 -18.35 26.38 -2.56
N CYS A 67 -18.34 25.07 -2.34
CA CYS A 67 -18.31 24.47 -1.01
C CYS A 67 -16.87 24.43 -0.48
N SER A 68 -16.72 24.44 0.85
CA SER A 68 -15.45 24.52 1.56
C SER A 68 -15.03 23.18 2.15
N PHE A 69 -15.93 22.51 2.88
CA PHE A 69 -15.63 21.22 3.51
C PHE A 69 -16.80 20.26 3.37
N VAL A 70 -16.48 18.97 3.22
CA VAL A 70 -17.41 17.86 3.40
C VAL A 70 -17.09 17.17 4.73
N PHE A 71 -18.13 16.84 5.47
CA PHE A 71 -18.09 16.05 6.69
C PHE A 71 -18.97 14.81 6.50
N VAL A 72 -18.43 13.64 6.83
CA VAL A 72 -19.15 12.38 6.82
C VAL A 72 -19.05 11.78 8.22
N GLU A 73 -20.17 11.75 8.94
CA GLU A 73 -20.29 10.89 10.12
C GLU A 73 -20.51 9.46 9.62
N ALA A 74 -19.58 8.56 9.95
CA ALA A 74 -19.62 7.17 9.54
C ALA A 74 -19.43 6.22 10.73
N SER A 75 -20.14 5.10 10.73
CA SER A 75 -19.83 3.95 11.56
C SER A 75 -18.88 3.03 10.80
N LEU A 76 -17.69 2.81 11.34
CA LEU A 76 -16.69 1.87 10.85
C LEU A 76 -16.68 0.67 11.79
N SER A 77 -17.30 -0.43 11.38
CA SER A 77 -17.38 -1.69 12.12
C SER A 77 -17.84 -1.52 13.58
N GLY A 78 -18.82 -0.62 13.79
CA GLY A 78 -19.47 -0.33 15.08
C GLY A 78 -18.97 0.92 15.78
N LYS A 79 -17.82 1.49 15.37
CA LYS A 79 -17.26 2.71 15.95
C LYS A 79 -17.63 3.94 15.13
N VAL A 80 -18.03 5.03 15.77
CA VAL A 80 -18.46 6.26 15.09
C VAL A 80 -17.29 7.21 14.92
N PHE A 81 -17.09 7.68 13.69
CA PHE A 81 -16.09 8.67 13.34
C PHE A 81 -16.71 9.78 12.50
N THR A 82 -16.17 10.99 12.62
CA THR A 82 -16.45 12.08 11.71
C THR A 82 -15.24 12.31 10.81
N LEU A 83 -15.42 12.11 9.51
CA LEU A 83 -14.41 12.32 8.48
C LEU A 83 -14.60 13.70 7.86
N LYS A 84 -13.55 14.52 7.83
CA LYS A 84 -13.59 15.86 7.25
C LYS A 84 -12.58 15.97 6.11
N ARG A 85 -13.02 16.52 4.98
CA ARG A 85 -12.14 16.83 3.84
C ARG A 85 -12.42 18.21 3.30
N GLU A 86 -11.34 18.89 2.90
CA GLU A 86 -11.40 20.17 2.19
C GLU A 86 -11.82 19.93 0.74
N ILE A 87 -12.78 20.73 0.25
CA ILE A 87 -13.25 20.67 -1.13
C ILE A 87 -12.41 21.64 -1.95
N ALA A 88 -11.41 21.10 -2.65
CA ALA A 88 -10.51 21.88 -3.49
C ALA A 88 -10.07 21.08 -4.72
N GLU A 89 -9.77 21.78 -5.81
CA GLU A 89 -9.19 21.16 -7.00
C GLU A 89 -7.74 20.69 -6.74
N GLY A 90 -7.27 19.72 -7.53
CA GLY A 90 -5.89 19.21 -7.47
C GLY A 90 -5.73 17.76 -6.98
N GLY A 91 -6.83 17.09 -6.58
CA GLY A 91 -6.81 15.69 -6.14
C GLY A 91 -5.94 15.44 -4.89
N ARG A 92 -5.91 14.18 -4.42
CA ARG A 92 -5.01 13.69 -3.36
C ARG A 92 -4.94 14.52 -2.07
N LYS A 93 -6.07 15.12 -1.67
CA LYS A 93 -6.17 15.86 -0.40
C LYS A 93 -6.27 14.89 0.77
N GLY A 94 -5.60 15.24 1.87
CA GLY A 94 -5.69 14.51 3.13
C GLY A 94 -7.09 14.55 3.75
N MET A 95 -7.23 13.89 4.91
CA MET A 95 -8.48 13.77 5.64
C MET A 95 -8.22 14.02 7.12
N ASP A 96 -9.08 14.82 7.75
CA ASP A 96 -9.09 14.96 9.19
C ASP A 96 -10.11 13.98 9.76
N ILE A 97 -9.72 13.19 10.76
CA ILE A 97 -10.57 12.17 11.38
C ILE A 97 -10.77 12.52 12.86
N PHE A 98 -12.01 12.51 13.30
CA PHE A 98 -12.43 12.71 14.70
C PHE A 98 -13.15 11.45 15.20
N SER A 99 -12.84 10.99 16.41
CA SER A 99 -13.55 9.88 17.07
C SER A 99 -14.81 10.42 17.74
N GLY A 100 -15.97 10.10 17.19
CA GLY A 100 -17.27 10.59 17.66
C GLY A 100 -18.14 11.15 16.53
N GLY A 101 -19.38 11.52 16.90
CA GLY A 101 -20.38 12.04 15.97
C GLY A 101 -20.14 13.50 15.56
N TYR A 102 -20.89 13.94 14.55
CA TYR A 102 -20.76 15.27 13.95
C TYR A 102 -21.03 16.39 14.95
N GLU A 103 -22.00 16.23 15.85
CA GLU A 103 -22.33 17.25 16.85
C GLU A 103 -21.13 17.57 17.74
N SER A 104 -20.48 16.54 18.30
CA SER A 104 -19.24 16.70 19.07
C SER A 104 -18.09 17.25 18.21
N ALA A 105 -17.97 16.78 16.97
CA ALA A 105 -16.90 17.19 16.06
C ALA A 105 -17.00 18.67 15.64
N SER A 106 -18.22 19.19 15.52
CA SER A 106 -18.50 20.56 15.08
C SER A 106 -18.05 21.64 16.07
N VAL A 107 -18.04 21.31 17.37
CA VAL A 107 -17.61 22.18 18.47
C VAL A 107 -16.22 21.84 19.01
N ALA A 108 -15.62 20.73 18.55
CA ALA A 108 -14.31 20.27 18.99
C ALA A 108 -13.19 21.24 18.61
N ALA A 109 -12.16 21.31 19.45
CA ALA A 109 -10.97 22.08 19.14
C ALA A 109 -10.19 21.41 17.99
N VAL A 110 -9.43 22.20 17.22
CA VAL A 110 -8.59 21.69 16.12
C VAL A 110 -7.61 20.61 16.62
N THR A 111 -7.19 20.68 17.87
CA THR A 111 -6.29 19.70 18.52
C THR A 111 -6.90 18.31 18.67
N ASP A 112 -8.23 18.17 18.62
CA ASP A 112 -8.93 16.90 18.80
C ASP A 112 -9.07 16.13 17.48
N TRP A 113 -8.84 16.83 16.36
CA TRP A 113 -8.79 16.24 15.02
C TRP A 113 -7.41 15.70 14.71
N ILE A 114 -7.35 14.51 14.11
CA ILE A 114 -6.09 13.95 13.61
C ILE A 114 -6.09 14.07 12.10
N ARG A 115 -5.12 14.83 11.56
CA ARG A 115 -4.95 14.98 10.11
C ARG A 115 -4.08 13.87 9.54
N TYR A 116 -4.63 13.14 8.59
CA TYR A 116 -3.99 12.09 7.83
C TYR A 116 -3.69 12.53 6.40
N PRO A 117 -2.47 12.31 5.88
CA PRO A 117 -2.15 12.57 4.49
C PRO A 117 -2.88 11.58 3.55
N TYR A 118 -2.98 11.94 2.27
CA TYR A 118 -3.55 11.05 1.25
C TYR A 118 -2.63 9.87 0.95
N ASN A 119 -1.34 10.15 0.78
CA ASN A 119 -0.31 9.13 0.63
C ASN A 119 0.47 8.93 1.94
N ALA A 120 0.83 7.69 2.25
CA ALA A 120 1.73 7.35 3.33
C ALA A 120 3.15 7.78 2.97
N ASN A 121 3.75 8.60 3.83
CA ASN A 121 5.17 8.94 3.79
C ASN A 121 5.75 8.59 5.17
N THR A 122 5.97 9.60 6.03
CA THR A 122 6.40 9.43 7.43
C THR A 122 5.24 9.08 8.37
N LYS A 123 4.02 9.44 7.99
CA LYS A 123 2.78 9.17 8.71
C LYS A 123 1.91 8.21 7.89
N GLU A 124 1.15 7.36 8.58
CA GLU A 124 0.14 6.52 7.93
C GLU A 124 -0.85 7.39 7.15
N SER A 125 -1.33 6.90 6.01
CA SER A 125 -2.34 7.58 5.21
C SER A 125 -3.74 7.41 5.81
N PHE A 126 -4.70 8.22 5.38
CA PHE A 126 -6.07 8.08 5.89
C PHE A 126 -6.68 6.73 5.50
N TYR A 127 -6.35 6.15 4.33
CA TYR A 127 -6.95 4.87 3.95
C TYR A 127 -6.47 3.73 4.87
N GLN A 128 -5.20 3.77 5.31
CA GLN A 128 -4.66 2.82 6.28
C GLN A 128 -5.38 2.96 7.64
N ALA A 129 -5.64 4.20 8.08
CA ALA A 129 -6.41 4.46 9.28
C ALA A 129 -7.86 3.94 9.16
N LEU A 130 -8.53 4.18 8.04
CA LEU A 130 -9.89 3.69 7.79
C LEU A 130 -9.95 2.16 7.71
N PHE A 131 -9.02 1.50 7.01
CA PHE A 131 -9.00 0.05 6.87
C PHE A 131 -8.72 -0.65 8.21
N LYS A 132 -7.84 -0.09 9.06
CA LYS A 132 -7.65 -0.54 10.45
C LYS A 132 -8.97 -0.57 11.22
N GLU A 133 -9.74 0.51 11.18
CA GLU A 133 -10.99 0.60 11.94
C GLU A 133 -12.12 -0.24 11.31
N LEU A 134 -12.13 -0.40 9.97
CA LEU A 134 -13.04 -1.31 9.28
C LEU A 134 -12.69 -2.79 9.51
N GLY A 135 -11.43 -3.12 9.83
CA GLY A 135 -10.94 -4.49 9.92
C GLY A 135 -10.61 -5.10 8.55
N ILE A 136 -10.33 -4.26 7.54
CA ILE A 136 -9.86 -4.70 6.23
C ILE A 136 -8.33 -4.80 6.30
N PRO A 137 -7.70 -5.89 5.83
CA PRO A 137 -6.25 -5.95 5.76
C PRO A 137 -5.72 -4.84 4.83
N TYR A 138 -4.43 -4.52 4.88
CA TYR A 138 -3.80 -3.61 3.92
C TYR A 138 -2.29 -3.74 3.91
N SER A 139 -1.67 -3.33 2.81
CA SER A 139 -0.22 -3.26 2.69
C SER A 139 0.35 -2.15 3.58
N LYS A 140 1.36 -2.50 4.37
CA LYS A 140 2.21 -1.53 5.08
C LYS A 140 3.38 -1.02 4.23
N SER A 141 3.58 -1.59 3.03
CA SER A 141 4.69 -1.29 2.14
C SER A 141 4.30 -0.33 1.01
N ASP A 142 5.31 0.29 0.40
CA ASP A 142 5.31 1.35 -0.60
C ASP A 142 3.96 1.69 -1.29
N ASP A 143 3.50 2.91 -1.05
CA ASP A 143 2.14 3.41 -1.25
C ASP A 143 1.65 3.33 -2.71
N LYS A 144 2.56 3.33 -3.68
CA LYS A 144 2.28 3.37 -5.13
C LYS A 144 1.50 2.15 -5.63
N ASN A 145 1.71 1.00 -5.00
CA ASN A 145 1.09 -0.26 -5.40
C ASN A 145 0.09 -0.78 -4.37
N SER A 146 -0.35 0.06 -3.43
CA SER A 146 -1.36 -0.32 -2.44
C SER A 146 -2.78 -0.18 -3.00
N ILE A 147 -3.72 -0.99 -2.49
CA ILE A 147 -5.15 -0.77 -2.73
C ILE A 147 -5.63 0.26 -1.70
N THR A 148 -5.94 1.46 -2.18
CA THR A 148 -6.42 2.56 -1.33
C THR A 148 -7.93 2.54 -1.16
N MET A 149 -8.46 3.34 -0.23
CA MET A 149 -9.90 3.53 -0.04
C MET A 149 -10.58 4.01 -1.34
N HIS A 150 -9.94 4.87 -2.12
CA HIS A 150 -10.43 5.27 -3.43
C HIS A 150 -10.63 4.07 -4.36
N GLN A 151 -9.65 3.16 -4.41
CA GLN A 151 -9.70 1.99 -5.28
C GLN A 151 -10.79 1.00 -4.84
N LEU A 152 -10.97 0.82 -3.53
CA LEU A 152 -12.04 -0.02 -2.98
C LEU A 152 -13.42 0.58 -3.27
N LEU A 153 -13.59 1.89 -3.08
CA LEU A 153 -14.85 2.60 -3.36
C LEU A 153 -15.28 2.53 -4.83
N ARG A 154 -14.38 2.27 -5.78
CA ARG A 154 -14.74 2.07 -7.21
C ARG A 154 -15.64 0.85 -7.43
N MET A 155 -15.66 -0.10 -6.50
CA MET A 155 -16.60 -1.23 -6.51
C MET A 155 -17.87 -0.97 -5.70
N LEU A 156 -17.84 -0.03 -4.76
CA LEU A 156 -18.97 0.30 -3.89
C LEU A 156 -19.87 1.38 -4.50
N TYR A 157 -19.31 2.27 -5.32
CA TYR A 157 -20.02 3.37 -5.97
C TYR A 157 -20.22 3.10 -7.47
N VAL A 158 -21.48 3.11 -7.89
CA VAL A 158 -21.89 3.04 -9.28
C VAL A 158 -22.29 4.44 -9.77
N ASP A 159 -21.45 5.08 -10.57
CA ASP A 159 -21.69 6.42 -11.13
C ASP A 159 -22.33 6.38 -12.53
N GLN A 160 -22.95 7.49 -12.94
CA GLN A 160 -23.56 7.66 -14.27
C GLN A 160 -22.52 7.77 -15.40
N MET A 161 -21.31 8.26 -15.11
CA MET A 161 -20.31 8.55 -16.13
C MET A 161 -19.58 7.30 -16.63
N THR A 162 -19.50 6.25 -15.81
CA THR A 162 -18.83 5.01 -16.21
C THR A 162 -19.67 4.24 -17.22
N SER A 163 -19.01 3.62 -18.19
CA SER A 163 -19.68 2.79 -19.19
C SER A 163 -20.43 1.61 -18.53
N PRO A 164 -21.60 1.19 -19.05
CA PRO A 164 -22.43 0.16 -18.41
C PRO A 164 -21.82 -1.24 -18.46
N ASP A 165 -20.99 -1.52 -19.47
CA ASP A 165 -20.25 -2.77 -19.67
C ASP A 165 -19.11 -2.97 -18.67
N ARG A 166 -18.71 -1.90 -17.96
CA ARG A 166 -17.66 -1.93 -16.95
C ARG A 166 -18.22 -2.15 -15.57
N LEU A 167 -17.59 -3.02 -14.80
CA LEU A 167 -17.87 -3.17 -13.38
C LEU A 167 -17.39 -1.93 -12.62
N PHE A 168 -16.08 -1.70 -12.55
CA PHE A 168 -15.46 -0.68 -11.70
C PHE A 168 -15.78 0.72 -12.20
N LYS A 169 -16.00 1.66 -11.27
CA LYS A 169 -15.99 3.09 -11.59
C LYS A 169 -14.71 3.45 -12.33
N PHE A 170 -14.81 4.22 -13.41
CA PHE A 170 -13.66 4.60 -14.24
C PHE A 170 -12.62 5.40 -13.43
N ASP A 171 -11.35 5.05 -13.62
CA ASP A 171 -10.19 5.77 -13.08
C ASP A 171 -9.07 5.81 -14.15
N LYS A 172 -8.21 6.83 -14.07
CA LYS A 172 -7.08 7.01 -15.00
C LYS A 172 -5.96 6.00 -14.74
N PHE A 173 -5.75 5.61 -13.48
CA PHE A 173 -4.64 4.76 -13.05
C PHE A 173 -5.12 3.36 -12.67
N ASP A 174 -5.66 2.67 -13.67
CA ASP A 174 -6.30 1.38 -13.53
C ASP A 174 -5.54 0.26 -14.27
N SER A 175 -5.34 -0.87 -13.63
CA SER A 175 -4.67 -2.03 -14.23
C SER A 175 -5.45 -3.33 -13.97
N PRO A 176 -5.40 -4.32 -14.88
CA PRO A 176 -6.08 -5.61 -14.71
C PRO A 176 -5.73 -6.29 -13.37
N ASN A 177 -4.44 -6.33 -13.02
CA ASN A 177 -3.96 -6.91 -11.76
C ASN A 177 -4.57 -6.22 -10.53
N LYS A 178 -4.74 -4.89 -10.58
CA LYS A 178 -5.32 -4.12 -9.48
C LYS A 178 -6.82 -4.41 -9.34
N ARG A 179 -7.56 -4.45 -10.45
CA ARG A 179 -8.99 -4.80 -10.42
C ARG A 179 -9.22 -6.22 -9.93
N GLN A 180 -8.40 -7.17 -10.39
CA GLN A 180 -8.43 -8.54 -9.88
C GLN A 180 -8.21 -8.59 -8.37
N ALA A 181 -7.17 -7.91 -7.87
CA ALA A 181 -6.85 -7.89 -6.46
C ALA A 181 -7.97 -7.26 -5.61
N ILE A 182 -8.58 -6.16 -6.06
CA ILE A 182 -9.73 -5.54 -5.38
C ILE A 182 -10.92 -6.50 -5.34
N GLY A 183 -11.23 -7.15 -6.47
CA GLY A 183 -12.33 -8.10 -6.57
C GLY A 183 -12.14 -9.30 -5.65
N GLU A 184 -10.96 -9.94 -5.71
CA GLU A 184 -10.56 -11.08 -4.85
C GLU A 184 -10.56 -10.70 -3.36
N LEU A 185 -10.11 -9.49 -3.02
CA LEU A 185 -10.15 -8.96 -1.66
C LEU A 185 -11.60 -8.83 -1.17
N LEU A 186 -12.48 -8.19 -1.94
CA LEU A 186 -13.87 -7.93 -1.50
C LEU A 186 -14.68 -9.21 -1.28
N ILE A 187 -14.42 -10.25 -2.08
CA ILE A 187 -15.03 -11.57 -1.84
C ILE A 187 -14.29 -12.38 -0.77
N GLY A 188 -13.26 -11.82 -0.14
CA GLY A 188 -12.59 -12.40 1.03
C GLY A 188 -11.76 -13.64 0.72
N LEU A 189 -11.11 -13.67 -0.44
CA LEU A 189 -10.26 -14.80 -0.85
C LEU A 189 -8.81 -14.54 -0.54
N SER A 190 -8.31 -13.35 -0.87
CA SER A 190 -6.89 -13.02 -0.71
C SER A 190 -6.67 -11.99 0.37
N ASP A 191 -5.65 -12.25 1.18
CA ASP A 191 -4.94 -11.18 1.86
C ASP A 191 -4.10 -10.39 0.85
N PHE A 192 -3.71 -9.17 1.24
CA PHE A 192 -2.90 -8.28 0.41
C PHE A 192 -1.56 -8.88 -0.02
N GLU A 193 -1.10 -9.91 0.70
CA GLU A 193 0.15 -10.62 0.44
C GLU A 193 0.23 -11.17 -1.01
N LEU A 194 -0.84 -11.77 -1.53
CA LEU A 194 -0.80 -12.34 -2.88
C LEU A 194 -0.64 -11.25 -3.96
N TYR A 195 -1.31 -10.11 -3.76
CA TYR A 195 -1.19 -8.97 -4.66
C TYR A 195 0.20 -8.34 -4.59
N GLU A 196 0.74 -8.14 -3.39
CA GLU A 196 2.11 -7.64 -3.19
C GLU A 196 3.14 -8.54 -3.87
N LYS A 197 3.04 -9.86 -3.68
CA LYS A 197 3.90 -10.82 -4.35
C LYS A 197 3.79 -10.71 -5.88
N ARG A 198 2.59 -10.61 -6.44
CA ARG A 198 2.37 -10.42 -7.90
C ARG A 198 3.03 -9.12 -8.41
N VAL A 199 2.90 -8.02 -7.68
CA VAL A 199 3.54 -6.73 -8.01
C VAL A 199 5.06 -6.84 -7.93
N ARG A 200 5.59 -7.45 -6.86
CA ARG A 200 7.03 -7.66 -6.68
C ARG A 200 7.59 -8.54 -7.80
N LEU A 201 6.89 -9.60 -8.18
CA LEU A 201 7.27 -10.47 -9.29
C LEU A 201 7.38 -9.68 -10.61
N GLN A 202 6.43 -8.78 -10.88
CA GLN A 202 6.48 -7.91 -12.06
C GLN A 202 7.71 -6.98 -12.02
N SER A 203 8.05 -6.41 -10.86
CA SER A 203 9.24 -5.56 -10.70
C SER A 203 10.54 -6.35 -10.89
N LEU A 204 10.63 -7.57 -10.33
CA LEU A 204 11.77 -8.47 -10.49
C LEU A 204 11.94 -8.88 -11.95
N LYS A 205 10.84 -9.19 -12.64
CA LYS A 205 10.85 -9.50 -14.07
C LYS A 205 11.45 -8.36 -14.90
N LEU A 206 11.03 -7.12 -14.64
CA LEU A 206 11.57 -5.95 -15.35
C LEU A 206 13.07 -5.74 -15.04
N ALA A 207 13.47 -5.89 -13.77
CA ALA A 207 14.88 -5.79 -13.36
C ALA A 207 15.75 -6.85 -14.06
N LEU A 208 15.28 -8.10 -14.06
CA LEU A 208 15.93 -9.22 -14.74
C LEU A 208 16.05 -8.99 -16.25
N GLU A 209 14.97 -8.56 -16.92
CA GLU A 209 15.00 -8.23 -18.35
C GLU A 209 15.99 -7.11 -18.68
N ASN A 210 16.09 -6.09 -17.82
CA ASN A 210 17.04 -5.00 -17.97
C ASN A 210 18.49 -5.49 -17.80
N ARG A 211 18.77 -6.32 -16.79
CA ARG A 211 20.10 -6.92 -16.59
C ARG A 211 20.50 -7.84 -17.74
N ILE A 212 19.57 -8.65 -18.26
CA ILE A 212 19.81 -9.48 -19.44
C ILE A 212 20.17 -8.61 -20.67
N LYS A 213 19.48 -7.47 -20.86
CA LYS A 213 19.79 -6.53 -21.94
C LYS A 213 21.18 -5.91 -21.77
N GLU A 214 21.52 -5.45 -20.57
CA GLU A 214 22.82 -4.86 -20.25
C GLU A 214 23.98 -5.84 -20.52
N ILE A 215 23.85 -7.10 -20.04
CA ILE A 215 24.80 -8.17 -20.33
C ILE A 215 24.95 -8.33 -21.85
N LYS A 216 23.85 -8.44 -22.60
CA LYS A 216 23.91 -8.57 -24.08
C LYS A 216 24.63 -7.41 -24.75
N THR A 217 24.42 -6.17 -24.28
CA THR A 217 25.12 -4.99 -24.80
C THR A 217 26.63 -5.09 -24.54
N ILE A 218 27.04 -5.46 -23.33
CA ILE A 218 28.46 -5.63 -22.99
C ILE A 218 29.11 -6.73 -23.86
N HIS A 219 28.42 -7.86 -24.06
CA HIS A 219 28.87 -8.91 -24.99
C HIS A 219 29.11 -8.41 -26.41
N SER A 220 28.24 -7.53 -26.92
CA SER A 220 28.38 -6.97 -28.26
C SER A 220 29.59 -6.03 -28.39
N PHE A 221 30.01 -5.38 -27.30
CA PHE A 221 31.20 -4.51 -27.28
C PHE A 221 32.51 -5.29 -27.09
N LEU A 222 32.52 -6.35 -26.27
CA LEU A 222 33.73 -7.10 -25.93
C LEU A 222 34.17 -8.14 -26.98
N GLY A 223 33.37 -8.39 -28.02
CA GLY A 223 33.80 -9.16 -29.19
C GLY A 223 34.48 -10.50 -28.87
N GLY A 224 33.72 -11.51 -28.48
CA GLY A 224 34.12 -12.94 -28.51
C GLY A 224 35.30 -13.41 -27.63
N THR A 225 36.06 -12.51 -26.99
CA THR A 225 37.25 -12.85 -26.18
C THR A 225 36.96 -12.66 -24.69
N ILE A 226 35.94 -13.35 -24.18
CA ILE A 226 35.66 -13.37 -22.74
C ILE A 226 36.58 -14.42 -22.10
N LYS A 227 37.53 -13.95 -21.29
CA LYS A 227 38.40 -14.81 -20.48
C LYS A 227 37.92 -14.81 -19.04
N SER A 228 38.04 -15.96 -18.38
CA SER A 228 37.83 -16.10 -16.95
C SER A 228 38.94 -15.41 -16.16
N VAL A 229 38.61 -15.01 -14.92
CA VAL A 229 39.60 -14.44 -14.00
C VAL A 229 40.78 -15.39 -13.77
N SER A 230 40.55 -16.71 -13.74
CA SER A 230 41.61 -17.71 -13.58
C SER A 230 42.54 -17.82 -14.79
N GLU A 231 42.03 -17.64 -16.01
CA GLU A 231 42.86 -17.64 -17.22
C GLU A 231 43.75 -16.39 -17.25
N ILE A 232 43.21 -15.24 -16.86
CA ILE A 232 43.99 -13.99 -16.75
C ILE A 232 45.02 -14.09 -15.62
N ASP A 233 44.68 -14.71 -14.49
CA ASP A 233 45.63 -14.93 -13.39
C ASP A 233 46.73 -15.93 -13.76
N GLY A 234 46.41 -16.94 -14.58
CA GLY A 234 47.41 -17.82 -15.18
C GLY A 234 48.40 -17.06 -16.06
N GLU A 235 47.90 -16.18 -16.94
CA GLU A 235 48.74 -15.32 -17.80
C GLU A 235 49.58 -14.32 -16.98
N ILE A 236 49.02 -13.77 -15.89
CA ILE A 236 49.76 -12.90 -14.98
C ILE A 236 50.87 -13.67 -14.26
N GLU A 237 50.59 -14.88 -13.77
CA GLU A 237 51.60 -15.70 -13.08
C GLU A 237 52.69 -16.22 -14.02
N GLU A 238 52.36 -16.53 -15.27
CA GLU A 238 53.36 -16.85 -16.28
C GLU A 238 54.30 -15.66 -16.51
N LYS A 239 53.75 -14.45 -16.67
CA LYS A 239 54.55 -13.22 -16.80
C LYS A 239 55.29 -12.82 -15.53
N ARG A 240 54.79 -13.16 -14.34
CA ARG A 240 55.51 -12.98 -13.07
C ARG A 240 56.70 -13.91 -12.98
N LYS A 241 56.55 -15.18 -13.37
CA LYS A 241 57.68 -16.12 -13.45
C LYS A 241 58.74 -15.67 -14.45
N GLU A 242 58.33 -15.09 -15.59
CA GLU A 242 59.24 -14.45 -16.54
C GLU A 242 59.98 -13.27 -15.89
N ILE A 243 59.29 -12.41 -15.13
CA ILE A 243 59.91 -11.31 -14.37
C ILE A 243 60.87 -11.86 -13.32
N ASP A 244 60.49 -12.87 -12.52
CA ASP A 244 61.33 -13.45 -11.47
C ASP A 244 62.60 -14.08 -12.06
N ALA A 245 62.48 -14.76 -13.21
CA ALA A 245 63.63 -15.30 -13.92
C ALA A 245 64.58 -14.19 -14.41
N LEU A 246 64.02 -13.10 -14.96
CA LEU A 246 64.78 -11.92 -15.38
C LEU A 246 65.37 -11.17 -14.18
N GLU A 247 64.69 -11.13 -13.03
CA GLU A 247 65.17 -10.52 -11.79
C GLU A 247 66.31 -11.35 -11.18
N LEU A 248 66.25 -12.68 -11.21
CA LEU A 248 67.35 -13.59 -10.84
C LEU A 248 68.58 -13.42 -11.76
N GLU A 249 68.36 -13.26 -13.07
CA GLU A 249 69.42 -12.90 -14.00
C GLU A 249 70.04 -11.54 -13.62
N VAL A 250 69.21 -10.54 -13.30
CA VAL A 250 69.65 -9.23 -12.81
C VAL A 250 70.42 -9.33 -11.48
N GLU A 251 70.09 -10.29 -10.60
CA GLU A 251 70.86 -10.57 -9.38
C GLU A 251 72.24 -11.17 -9.66
N SER A 252 72.36 -12.01 -10.69
CA SER A 252 73.63 -12.63 -11.09
C SER A 252 74.65 -11.63 -11.67
N PHE A 253 74.19 -10.45 -12.11
CA PHE A 253 75.04 -9.35 -12.58
C PHE A 253 75.57 -8.44 -11.44
N SER A 254 75.36 -8.80 -10.18
CA SER A 254 75.67 -7.92 -9.04
C SER A 254 77.15 -7.92 -8.64
N SER A 255 77.71 -6.70 -8.53
CA SER A 255 78.80 -6.38 -7.61
C SER A 255 78.31 -5.29 -6.64
N PRO A 256 78.67 -5.36 -5.35
CA PRO A 256 78.18 -4.40 -4.37
C PRO A 256 78.80 -3.02 -4.66
N SER A 257 77.95 -2.01 -4.83
CA SER A 257 78.37 -0.62 -4.78
C SER A 257 78.34 -0.15 -3.34
N GLU A 258 79.52 0.15 -2.80
CA GLU A 258 79.68 0.99 -1.63
C GLU A 258 79.46 2.45 -2.05
N ASP A 259 78.20 2.90 -2.06
CA ASP A 259 77.93 4.32 -1.94
C ASP A 259 76.61 4.48 -1.18
N GLY A 260 76.77 4.86 0.08
CA GLY A 260 75.68 5.24 0.95
C GLY A 260 75.19 6.65 0.66
N CYS A 261 73.95 6.89 1.11
CA CYS A 261 73.26 8.16 1.27
C CYS A 261 72.36 8.63 0.10
N THR A 262 71.06 8.27 0.21
CA THR A 262 69.90 9.20 0.25
C THR A 262 68.59 8.47 0.63
N GLU A 263 68.63 7.51 1.58
CA GLU A 263 67.46 6.64 1.88
C GLU A 263 66.67 7.06 3.14
N ASP A 264 67.17 8.03 3.91
CA ASP A 264 66.66 8.32 5.26
C ASP A 264 65.34 9.14 5.27
N GLU A 265 65.06 9.95 4.24
CA GLU A 265 63.84 10.76 4.15
C GLU A 265 62.63 9.98 3.61
N VAL A 266 62.83 9.11 2.61
CA VAL A 266 61.76 8.28 2.01
C VAL A 266 61.22 7.29 3.04
N LEU A 267 62.11 6.66 3.81
CA LEU A 267 61.74 5.76 4.90
C LEU A 267 60.97 6.49 6.02
N LYS A 268 61.42 7.70 6.39
CA LYS A 268 60.72 8.53 7.39
C LYS A 268 59.32 8.94 6.92
N ASN A 269 59.17 9.35 5.67
CA ASN A 269 57.87 9.74 5.11
C ASN A 269 56.89 8.56 5.09
N LEU A 270 57.35 7.37 4.67
CA LEU A 270 56.50 6.18 4.62
C LEU A 270 56.05 5.71 6.02
N ILE A 271 56.90 5.82 7.04
CA ILE A 271 56.53 5.55 8.44
C ILE A 271 55.41 6.50 8.90
N VAL A 272 55.50 7.78 8.54
CA VAL A 272 54.46 8.78 8.87
C VAL A 272 53.15 8.46 8.14
N GLU A 273 53.20 8.08 6.87
CA GLU A 273 52.01 7.69 6.10
C GLU A 273 51.31 6.45 6.68
N VAL A 274 52.07 5.44 7.11
CA VAL A 274 51.52 4.25 7.80
C VAL A 274 50.85 4.64 9.13
N GLN A 275 51.47 5.52 9.92
CA GLN A 275 50.87 6.00 11.17
C GLN A 275 49.58 6.77 10.95
N ASP A 276 49.54 7.65 9.95
CA ASP A 276 48.33 8.42 9.59
C ASP A 276 47.21 7.51 9.07
N ALA A 277 47.53 6.55 8.18
CA ALA A 277 46.58 5.56 7.69
C ALA A 277 45.99 4.71 8.82
N ARG A 278 46.82 4.30 9.78
CA ARG A 278 46.39 3.54 10.97
C ARG A 278 45.50 4.36 11.91
N GLY A 279 45.81 5.64 12.08
CA GLY A 279 44.98 6.58 12.84
C GLY A 279 43.60 6.74 12.22
N LYS A 280 43.54 6.95 10.90
CA LYS A 280 42.27 7.06 10.14
C LYS A 280 41.44 5.78 10.19
N TYR A 281 42.06 4.60 10.05
CA TYR A 281 41.37 3.32 10.20
C TYR A 281 40.76 3.16 11.60
N THR A 282 41.51 3.49 12.65
CA THR A 282 41.03 3.39 14.04
C THR A 282 39.86 4.36 14.31
N ALA A 283 39.93 5.59 13.80
CA ALA A 283 38.85 6.56 13.92
C ALA A 283 37.58 6.11 13.17
N SER A 284 37.73 5.53 11.98
CA SER A 284 36.60 4.96 11.21
C SER A 284 35.92 3.81 11.98
N GLN A 285 36.69 2.92 12.60
CA GLN A 285 36.16 1.86 13.46
C GLN A 285 35.37 2.38 14.67
N GLN A 286 35.82 3.47 15.30
CA GLN A 286 35.09 4.10 16.41
C GLN A 286 33.75 4.70 15.96
N GLU A 287 33.70 5.34 14.79
CA GLU A 287 32.45 5.87 14.22
C GLU A 287 31.48 4.75 13.84
N ILE A 288 31.98 3.64 13.28
CA ILE A 288 31.15 2.44 13.01
C ILE A 288 30.53 1.91 14.31
N ALA A 289 31.32 1.78 15.38
CA ALA A 289 30.83 1.30 16.68
C ALA A 289 29.77 2.24 17.28
N LYS A 290 29.97 3.56 17.18
CA LYS A 290 29.01 4.58 17.62
C LYS A 290 27.69 4.51 16.84
N THR A 291 27.75 4.51 15.51
CA THR A 291 26.55 4.39 14.66
C THR A 291 25.80 3.10 14.95
N SER A 292 26.53 1.98 15.13
CA SER A 292 25.94 0.69 15.49
C SER A 292 25.23 0.72 16.85
N PHE A 293 25.82 1.40 17.86
CA PHE A 293 25.21 1.54 19.17
C PHE A 293 23.91 2.36 19.10
N GLU A 294 23.91 3.48 18.38
CA GLU A 294 22.71 4.31 18.20
C GLU A 294 21.57 3.56 17.50
N ILE A 295 21.87 2.68 16.55
CA ILE A 295 20.87 1.83 15.89
C ILE A 295 20.24 0.88 16.91
N ASN A 296 21.04 0.22 17.73
CA ASN A 296 20.56 -0.73 18.74
C ASN A 296 19.67 -0.04 19.78
N ASP A 297 20.09 1.13 20.30
CA ASP A 297 19.29 1.92 21.23
C ASP A 297 17.92 2.33 20.62
N SER A 298 17.94 2.75 19.34
CA SER A 298 16.71 3.09 18.62
C SER A 298 15.77 1.88 18.45
N GLN A 299 16.32 0.67 18.26
CA GLN A 299 15.52 -0.57 18.21
C GLN A 299 14.87 -0.87 19.56
N MET A 300 15.62 -0.76 20.66
CA MET A 300 15.07 -0.95 22.01
C MET A 300 13.96 0.08 22.33
N PHE A 301 14.13 1.32 21.88
CA PHE A 301 13.11 2.35 22.02
C PHE A 301 11.82 1.99 21.28
N ILE A 302 11.91 1.54 20.03
CA ILE A 302 10.75 1.08 19.23
C ILE A 302 10.03 -0.09 19.89
N GLU A 303 10.78 -1.05 20.45
CA GLU A 303 10.17 -2.16 21.19
C GLU A 303 9.35 -1.65 22.40
N SER A 304 9.88 -0.68 23.13
CA SER A 304 9.19 -0.09 24.28
C SER A 304 7.88 0.60 23.89
N LEU A 305 7.88 1.36 22.77
CA LEU A 305 6.69 2.01 22.23
C LEU A 305 5.67 0.98 21.75
N SER A 306 6.13 -0.08 21.10
CA SER A 306 5.28 -1.17 20.61
C SER A 306 4.57 -1.89 21.75
N ARG A 307 5.25 -2.13 22.87
CA ARG A 307 4.63 -2.67 24.10
C ARG A 307 3.57 -1.74 24.67
N ARG A 308 3.80 -0.41 24.67
CA ARG A 308 2.80 0.58 25.10
C ARG A 308 1.54 0.57 24.22
N VAL A 309 1.68 0.50 22.89
CA VAL A 309 0.53 0.39 21.98
C VAL A 309 -0.27 -0.88 22.26
N LYS A 310 0.41 -2.00 22.52
CA LYS A 310 -0.25 -3.26 22.87
C LYS A 310 -1.04 -3.14 24.18
N ALA A 311 -0.45 -2.57 25.23
CA ALA A 311 -1.11 -2.36 26.51
C ALA A 311 -2.35 -1.45 26.40
N LEU A 312 -2.30 -0.40 25.57
CA LEU A 312 -3.46 0.46 25.31
C LEU A 312 -4.61 -0.30 24.63
N LYS A 313 -4.30 -1.20 23.69
CA LYS A 313 -5.32 -2.06 23.06
C LYS A 313 -5.92 -3.04 24.06
N GLU A 314 -5.08 -3.71 24.85
CA GLU A 314 -5.52 -4.62 25.91
C GLU A 314 -6.40 -3.91 26.95
N THR A 315 -6.11 -2.63 27.25
CA THR A 315 -6.96 -1.80 28.13
C THR A 315 -8.35 -1.59 27.52
N GLN A 316 -8.43 -1.26 26.23
CA GLN A 316 -9.70 -1.11 25.52
C GLN A 316 -10.50 -2.43 25.49
N ASP A 317 -9.83 -3.54 25.20
CA ASP A 317 -10.45 -4.87 25.18
C ASP A 317 -10.98 -5.25 26.57
N THR A 318 -10.23 -4.90 27.62
CA THR A 318 -10.65 -5.09 29.02
C THR A 318 -11.86 -4.22 29.38
N ILE A 319 -11.88 -2.94 28.98
CA ILE A 319 -13.04 -2.05 29.19
C ILE A 319 -14.28 -2.62 28.48
N ASN A 320 -14.14 -3.08 27.24
CA ASN A 320 -15.23 -3.67 26.47
C ASN A 320 -15.73 -4.97 27.14
N ALA A 321 -14.83 -5.86 27.56
CA ALA A 321 -15.19 -7.12 28.23
C ALA A 321 -15.85 -6.90 29.60
N LEU A 322 -15.41 -5.88 30.35
CA LEU A 322 -16.01 -5.53 31.64
C LEU A 322 -17.34 -4.77 31.49
N SER A 323 -17.61 -4.15 30.34
CA SER A 323 -18.85 -3.42 30.09
C SER A 323 -20.10 -4.31 30.04
N ASP A 324 -19.90 -5.63 29.80
CA ASP A 324 -20.94 -6.67 29.81
C ASP A 324 -21.06 -7.40 31.16
N VAL A 325 -20.23 -7.09 32.15
CA VAL A 325 -20.35 -7.69 33.50
C VAL A 325 -21.46 -6.97 34.26
N ALA A 326 -22.66 -7.55 34.20
CA ALA A 326 -23.75 -7.14 35.09
C ALA A 326 -23.33 -7.42 36.54
N PHE A 327 -23.24 -6.37 37.36
CA PHE A 327 -22.97 -6.51 38.78
C PHE A 327 -24.24 -7.04 39.48
N ASN A 328 -24.21 -8.31 39.91
CA ASN A 328 -25.31 -8.88 40.71
C ASN A 328 -25.40 -8.21 42.10
N HIS A 329 -24.27 -7.74 42.64
CA HIS A 329 -24.18 -7.10 43.94
C HIS A 329 -23.36 -5.81 43.84
N CYS A 330 -23.75 -4.80 44.62
CA CYS A 330 -23.07 -3.51 44.66
C CYS A 330 -21.66 -3.70 45.25
N PRO A 331 -20.59 -3.34 44.54
CA PRO A 331 -19.22 -3.55 45.04
C PRO A 331 -18.88 -2.69 46.28
N ALA A 332 -19.67 -1.67 46.60
CA ALA A 332 -19.46 -0.82 47.78
C ALA A 332 -20.18 -1.33 49.04
N CYS A 333 -21.45 -1.71 48.92
CA CYS A 333 -22.28 -2.10 50.08
C CYS A 333 -22.74 -3.57 50.07
N GLN A 334 -22.36 -4.34 49.05
CA GLN A 334 -22.69 -5.75 48.85
C GLN A 334 -24.20 -6.06 48.78
N THR A 335 -25.04 -5.04 48.63
CA THR A 335 -26.49 -5.23 48.44
C THR A 335 -26.77 -5.68 47.01
N GLU A 336 -27.73 -6.58 46.85
CA GLU A 336 -28.17 -7.07 45.54
C GLU A 336 -28.67 -5.91 44.66
N VAL A 337 -28.16 -5.85 43.43
CA VAL A 337 -28.43 -4.73 42.52
C VAL A 337 -29.72 -5.02 41.76
N GLN A 338 -30.75 -4.21 42.04
CA GLN A 338 -32.01 -4.32 41.29
C GLN A 338 -31.84 -3.79 39.86
N ALA A 339 -32.18 -4.63 38.89
CA ALA A 339 -32.16 -4.25 37.48
C ALA A 339 -33.16 -3.12 37.23
N ARG A 340 -32.67 -1.99 36.72
CA ARG A 340 -33.52 -0.85 36.32
C ARG A 340 -33.83 -0.93 34.82
N PRO A 341 -35.04 -0.53 34.39
CA PRO A 341 -35.43 -0.57 32.98
C PRO A 341 -34.64 0.39 32.08
N THR A 342 -34.08 1.48 32.63
CA THR A 342 -33.20 2.41 31.91
C THR A 342 -32.08 2.95 32.83
N GLY A 343 -30.89 3.16 32.28
CA GLY A 343 -29.71 3.68 32.98
C GLY A 343 -28.86 2.60 33.69
N CYS A 344 -27.78 3.05 34.34
CA CYS A 344 -26.88 2.16 35.09
C CYS A 344 -27.54 1.64 36.37
N SER A 345 -27.56 0.32 36.58
CA SER A 345 -28.16 -0.30 37.77
C SER A 345 -27.43 0.04 39.09
N LEU A 346 -26.20 0.55 39.04
CA LEU A 346 -25.43 0.97 40.22
C LEU A 346 -25.62 2.45 40.58
N CYS A 347 -25.37 3.36 39.64
CA CYS A 347 -25.36 4.81 39.92
C CYS A 347 -26.64 5.55 39.46
N GLY A 348 -27.53 4.89 38.71
CA GLY A 348 -28.77 5.50 38.22
C GLY A 348 -28.60 6.53 37.11
N ALA A 349 -27.38 6.80 36.65
CA ALA A 349 -27.14 7.66 35.51
C ALA A 349 -27.73 7.03 34.24
N THR A 350 -28.59 7.77 33.55
CA THR A 350 -29.03 7.44 32.19
C THR A 350 -27.84 7.59 31.26
N LYS A 351 -27.39 6.49 30.66
CA LYS A 351 -26.31 6.52 29.64
C LYS A 351 -26.69 7.55 28.58
N PRO A 352 -25.91 8.62 28.35
CA PRO A 352 -26.03 9.38 27.11
C PRO A 352 -25.63 8.41 25.99
N GLU A 353 -26.49 8.19 25.00
CA GLU A 353 -26.17 7.35 23.82
C GLU A 353 -24.93 7.87 23.06
N SER A 354 -24.47 9.09 23.35
CA SER A 354 -23.34 9.77 22.70
C SER A 354 -21.94 9.43 23.26
N GLU A 355 -21.79 8.98 24.51
CA GLU A 355 -20.44 8.87 25.13
C GLU A 355 -19.72 7.55 24.90
N ASN A 356 -20.42 6.47 24.53
CA ASN A 356 -19.77 5.21 24.14
C ASN A 356 -19.02 5.29 22.80
N SER A 357 -19.08 6.43 22.09
CA SER A 357 -18.55 6.57 20.73
C SER A 357 -17.14 7.16 20.64
N ILE A 358 -16.57 7.63 21.75
CA ILE A 358 -15.25 8.27 21.78
C ILE A 358 -14.25 7.29 22.39
N ASP A 359 -13.34 6.72 21.58
CA ASP A 359 -12.20 5.94 22.10
C ASP A 359 -11.17 6.94 22.68
N PRO A 360 -11.05 7.08 24.02
CA PRO A 360 -10.16 8.07 24.62
C PRO A 360 -8.69 7.74 24.37
N THR A 361 -8.39 6.48 24.05
CA THR A 361 -7.03 6.01 23.78
C THR A 361 -6.61 6.25 22.33
N PHE A 362 -7.56 6.52 21.42
CA PHE A 362 -7.29 6.61 19.98
C PHE A 362 -6.17 7.59 19.65
N LYS A 363 -6.23 8.81 20.18
CA LYS A 363 -5.24 9.86 19.90
C LYS A 363 -3.84 9.47 20.40
N VAL A 364 -3.75 9.00 21.65
CA VAL A 364 -2.48 8.56 22.24
C VAL A 364 -1.90 7.36 21.48
N ARG A 365 -2.76 6.40 21.12
CA ARG A 365 -2.39 5.23 20.31
C ARG A 365 -1.80 5.67 18.96
N LYS A 366 -2.47 6.60 18.27
CA LYS A 366 -2.01 7.11 16.97
C LYS A 366 -0.72 7.91 17.05
N GLU A 367 -0.55 8.71 18.09
CA GLU A 367 0.69 9.45 18.32
C GLU A 367 1.89 8.51 18.52
N ILE A 368 1.71 7.44 19.32
CA ILE A 368 2.77 6.44 19.51
C ILE A 368 3.03 5.66 18.21
N GLU A 369 1.98 5.29 17.46
CA GLU A 369 2.13 4.64 16.15
C GLU A 369 2.95 5.52 15.17
N PHE A 370 2.74 6.84 15.17
CA PHE A 370 3.54 7.77 14.38
C PHE A 370 5.01 7.83 14.83
N GLN A 371 5.26 7.86 16.15
CA GLN A 371 6.63 7.86 16.68
C GLN A 371 7.40 6.58 16.31
N ILE A 372 6.72 5.43 16.30
CA ILE A 372 7.31 4.17 15.84
C ILE A 372 7.71 4.27 14.37
N ALA A 373 6.79 4.73 13.51
CA ALA A 373 7.04 4.85 12.07
C ALA A 373 8.22 5.78 11.76
N GLU A 374 8.29 6.93 12.43
CA GLU A 374 9.40 7.87 12.28
C GLU A 374 10.75 7.27 12.73
N SER A 375 10.75 6.55 13.85
CA SER A 375 11.95 5.92 14.39
C SER A 375 12.49 4.81 13.48
N ILE A 376 11.61 4.02 12.84
CA ILE A 376 12.02 2.99 11.87
C ILE A 376 12.75 3.63 10.68
N LEU A 377 12.22 4.73 10.14
CA LEU A 377 12.81 5.42 8.99
C LEU A 377 14.18 6.03 9.34
N LEU A 378 14.35 6.52 10.58
CA LEU A 378 15.64 6.98 11.07
C LEU A 378 16.67 5.84 11.16
N ILE A 379 16.25 4.64 11.59
CA ILE A 379 17.11 3.45 11.61
C ILE A 379 17.57 3.08 10.20
N GLU A 380 16.68 3.07 9.20
CA GLU A 380 17.06 2.77 7.82
C GLU A 380 18.15 3.72 7.30
N LYS A 381 18.02 5.03 7.56
CA LYS A 381 19.05 6.01 7.19
C LYS A 381 20.38 5.77 7.91
N LYS A 382 20.34 5.43 9.20
CA LYS A 382 21.56 5.09 9.97
C LYS A 382 22.21 3.81 9.46
N GLN A 383 21.42 2.83 9.02
CA GLN A 383 21.91 1.57 8.47
C GLN A 383 22.66 1.79 7.15
N ILE A 384 22.10 2.59 6.23
CA ILE A 384 22.79 2.97 4.99
C ILE A 384 24.14 3.63 5.29
N ARG A 385 24.15 4.60 6.22
CA ARG A 385 25.38 5.28 6.64
C ARG A 385 26.40 4.31 7.27
N LEU A 386 25.94 3.34 8.06
CA LEU A 386 26.80 2.32 8.66
C LEU A 386 27.48 1.47 7.57
N ASP A 387 26.74 1.10 6.52
CA ASP A 387 27.29 0.31 5.42
C ASP A 387 28.29 1.11 4.57
N GLU A 388 28.03 2.40 4.32
CA GLU A 388 29.00 3.33 3.71
C GLU A 388 30.29 3.44 4.54
N GLN A 389 30.17 3.62 5.86
CA GLN A 389 31.31 3.70 6.78
C GLN A 389 32.15 2.40 6.78
N LYS A 390 31.50 1.23 6.69
CA LYS A 390 32.20 -0.07 6.59
C LYS A 390 32.99 -0.20 5.30
N VAL A 391 32.43 0.25 4.17
CA VAL A 391 33.14 0.24 2.87
C VAL A 391 34.38 1.14 2.94
N GLU A 392 34.24 2.35 3.49
CA GLU A 392 35.38 3.28 3.67
C GLU A 392 36.44 2.66 4.60
N SER A 393 36.04 2.01 5.69
CA SER A 393 36.97 1.33 6.59
C SER A 393 37.75 0.21 5.91
N ASN A 394 37.12 -0.59 5.04
CA ASN A 394 37.80 -1.67 4.30
C ASN A 394 38.82 -1.12 3.29
N GLN A 395 38.55 0.04 2.69
CA GLN A 395 39.50 0.72 1.80
C GLN A 395 40.71 1.23 2.58
N LEU A 396 40.49 1.82 3.77
CA LEU A 396 41.56 2.24 4.66
C LEU A 396 42.42 1.06 5.14
N GLU A 397 41.80 -0.09 5.42
CA GLU A 397 42.51 -1.33 5.78
C GLU A 397 43.39 -1.84 4.64
N THR A 398 42.84 -1.89 3.41
CA THR A 398 43.60 -2.32 2.23
C THR A 398 44.80 -1.40 1.98
N LYS A 399 44.58 -0.09 2.05
CA LYS A 399 45.65 0.91 1.87
C LYS A 399 46.71 0.82 2.97
N LEU A 400 46.31 0.60 4.22
CA LEU A 400 47.24 0.37 5.31
C LEU A 400 48.11 -0.86 5.04
N GLY A 401 47.51 -1.96 4.58
CA GLY A 401 48.25 -3.18 4.23
C GLY A 401 49.20 -3.03 3.04
N GLU A 402 48.88 -2.18 2.06
CA GLU A 402 49.80 -1.83 0.96
C GLU A 402 51.01 -1.03 1.46
N LEU A 403 50.77 0.03 2.25
CA LEU A 403 51.84 0.86 2.82
C LEU A 403 52.76 0.05 3.76
N GLU A 404 52.20 -0.89 4.52
CA GLU A 404 52.98 -1.79 5.37
C GLU A 404 53.90 -2.72 4.54
N ARG A 405 53.46 -3.18 3.37
CA ARG A 405 54.30 -3.98 2.45
C ARG A 405 55.38 -3.15 1.76
N ASP A 406 55.05 -1.94 1.32
CA ASP A 406 56.02 -1.03 0.70
C ASP A 406 57.15 -0.69 1.68
N LEU A 407 56.83 -0.52 2.96
CA LEU A 407 57.78 -0.30 4.04
C LEU A 407 58.74 -1.49 4.22
N GLU A 408 58.26 -2.71 3.98
CA GLU A 408 59.05 -3.93 4.06
C GLU A 408 60.01 -4.10 2.87
N ILE A 409 59.61 -3.66 1.68
CA ILE A 409 60.43 -3.72 0.45
C ILE A 409 61.59 -2.71 0.50
N ILE A 410 61.33 -1.47 0.92
CA ILE A 410 62.33 -0.39 0.95
C ILE A 410 63.43 -0.64 1.99
N ARG A 411 63.20 -1.52 2.99
CA ARG A 411 64.24 -1.96 3.92
C ARG A 411 65.35 -2.82 3.30
N LYS A 412 65.29 -3.17 2.00
CA LYS A 412 66.30 -3.99 1.31
C LYS A 412 67.33 -3.11 0.54
N PRO A 413 68.65 -3.40 0.56
CA PRO A 413 69.71 -2.52 0.01
C PRO A 413 69.80 -2.46 -1.54
N GLN A 414 70.16 -1.29 -2.12
CA GLN A 414 70.27 -0.99 -3.56
C GLN A 414 71.66 -1.25 -4.23
N ARG A 415 71.69 -1.42 -5.56
CA ARG A 415 72.82 -1.90 -6.42
C ARG A 415 73.10 -0.97 -7.63
N ALA A 416 74.33 -0.96 -8.19
CA ALA A 416 74.74 -0.16 -9.37
C ALA A 416 74.39 -0.77 -10.75
N VAL A 417 74.13 0.09 -11.75
CA VAL A 417 73.44 -0.26 -13.02
C VAL A 417 74.36 -0.23 -14.27
N ASN A 418 74.43 -1.34 -15.04
CA ASN A 418 75.11 -1.44 -16.36
C ASN A 418 74.10 -1.43 -17.55
N ILE A 419 74.54 -1.24 -18.81
CA ILE A 419 73.72 -1.19 -20.04
C ILE A 419 72.94 -2.49 -20.29
N GLN A 420 73.54 -3.65 -20.03
CA GLN A 420 72.84 -4.95 -20.08
C GLN A 420 71.75 -5.03 -19.00
N LEU A 421 71.99 -4.44 -17.83
CA LEU A 421 70.99 -4.28 -16.78
C LEU A 421 69.83 -3.39 -17.27
N ARG A 422 70.09 -2.30 -18.02
CA ARG A 422 69.05 -1.44 -18.61
C ARG A 422 68.16 -2.17 -19.60
N GLN A 423 68.71 -3.06 -20.43
CA GLN A 423 67.90 -3.84 -21.39
C GLN A 423 66.95 -4.80 -20.65
N LYS A 424 67.48 -5.53 -19.65
CA LYS A 424 66.67 -6.42 -18.80
C LYS A 424 65.61 -5.65 -17.99
N LEU A 425 65.97 -4.48 -17.46
CA LEU A 425 65.00 -3.59 -16.78
C LEU A 425 63.91 -3.06 -17.72
N SER A 426 64.23 -2.85 -19.01
CA SER A 426 63.24 -2.46 -20.03
C SER A 426 62.29 -3.60 -20.38
N GLU A 427 62.79 -4.84 -20.49
CA GLU A 427 61.96 -6.05 -20.68
C GLU A 427 61.02 -6.26 -19.50
N ILE A 428 61.54 -6.14 -18.26
CA ILE A 428 60.73 -6.14 -17.04
C ILE A 428 59.67 -5.03 -17.08
N GLY A 429 60.02 -3.83 -17.56
CA GLY A 429 59.08 -2.73 -17.75
C GLY A 429 57.96 -3.03 -18.76
N GLY A 430 58.29 -3.72 -19.86
CA GLY A 430 57.33 -4.21 -20.86
C GLY A 430 56.36 -5.23 -20.26
N LEU A 431 56.88 -6.26 -19.59
CA LEU A 431 56.08 -7.28 -18.90
C LEU A 431 55.20 -6.67 -17.79
N ARG A 432 55.72 -5.69 -17.03
CA ARG A 432 54.92 -4.95 -16.03
C ARG A 432 53.78 -4.14 -16.66
N ASN A 433 53.98 -3.57 -17.84
CA ASN A 433 52.91 -2.89 -18.58
C ASN A 433 51.86 -3.87 -19.13
N GLU A 434 52.27 -5.04 -19.60
CA GLU A 434 51.35 -6.11 -20.01
C GLU A 434 50.55 -6.64 -18.83
N ILE A 435 51.18 -6.89 -17.68
CA ILE A 435 50.50 -7.22 -16.42
C ILE A 435 49.52 -6.11 -16.03
N ARG A 436 49.86 -4.82 -16.24
CA ARG A 436 48.93 -3.70 -15.98
C ARG A 436 47.73 -3.73 -16.93
N ALA A 437 47.93 -4.03 -18.20
CA ALA A 437 46.85 -4.17 -19.18
C ALA A 437 45.93 -5.36 -18.86
N LEU A 438 46.51 -6.51 -18.51
CA LEU A 438 45.77 -7.69 -18.06
C LEU A 438 44.97 -7.41 -16.77
N ASN A 439 45.55 -6.69 -15.82
CA ASN A 439 44.84 -6.25 -14.61
C ASN A 439 43.70 -5.27 -14.90
N ASN A 440 43.83 -4.39 -15.88
CA ASN A 440 42.74 -3.51 -16.31
C ASN A 440 41.62 -4.31 -16.98
N SER A 441 41.95 -5.26 -17.85
CA SER A 441 40.98 -6.16 -18.47
C SER A 441 40.28 -7.04 -17.42
N LYS A 442 41.00 -7.52 -16.40
CA LYS A 442 40.44 -8.23 -15.24
C LYS A 442 39.38 -7.40 -14.51
N LYS A 443 39.55 -6.08 -14.37
CA LYS A 443 38.54 -5.20 -13.77
C LYS A 443 37.25 -5.13 -14.60
N GLU A 444 37.36 -5.16 -15.92
CA GLU A 444 36.20 -5.15 -16.84
C GLU A 444 35.47 -6.49 -16.80
N PHE A 445 36.19 -7.60 -16.86
CA PHE A 445 35.59 -8.93 -16.72
C PHE A 445 34.99 -9.17 -15.33
N ALA A 446 35.62 -8.68 -14.26
CA ALA A 446 35.07 -8.77 -12.91
C ALA A 446 33.70 -8.07 -12.80
N LYS A 447 33.52 -6.92 -13.47
CA LYS A 447 32.21 -6.26 -13.56
C LYS A 447 31.19 -7.11 -14.33
N LEU A 448 31.60 -7.73 -15.43
CA LEU A 448 30.72 -8.62 -16.20
C LEU A 448 30.31 -9.86 -15.41
N TYR A 449 31.23 -10.47 -14.66
CA TYR A 449 30.91 -11.59 -13.76
C TYR A 449 29.98 -11.16 -12.63
N GLY A 450 30.20 -9.99 -12.04
CA GLY A 450 29.25 -9.41 -11.07
C GLY A 450 27.84 -9.23 -11.64
N LEU A 451 27.71 -8.83 -12.91
CA LEU A 451 26.42 -8.75 -13.59
C LEU A 451 25.78 -10.14 -13.82
N TYR A 452 26.57 -11.19 -14.06
CA TYR A 452 26.04 -12.55 -14.11
C TYR A 452 25.51 -13.01 -12.76
N ASP A 453 26.26 -12.75 -11.69
CA ASP A 453 25.83 -13.08 -10.32
C ASP A 453 24.55 -12.32 -9.94
N GLU A 454 24.46 -11.02 -10.27
CA GLU A 454 23.24 -10.22 -10.12
C GLU A 454 22.07 -10.78 -10.94
N ARG A 455 22.31 -11.22 -12.18
CA ARG A 455 21.27 -11.87 -13.00
C ARG A 455 20.80 -13.17 -12.35
N ASP A 456 21.72 -14.01 -11.88
CA ASP A 456 21.40 -15.33 -11.34
C ASP A 456 20.69 -15.26 -10.00
N THR A 457 21.06 -14.27 -9.17
CA THR A 457 20.32 -13.92 -7.95
C THR A 457 18.90 -13.44 -8.29
N LEU A 458 18.74 -12.48 -9.21
CA LEU A 458 17.43 -12.01 -9.66
C LEU A 458 16.57 -13.13 -10.27
N GLN A 459 17.18 -14.05 -11.02
CA GLN A 459 16.50 -15.19 -11.63
C GLN A 459 16.03 -16.18 -10.57
N THR A 460 16.88 -16.47 -9.58
CA THR A 460 16.52 -17.32 -8.44
C THR A 460 15.35 -16.73 -7.67
N ASP A 461 15.45 -15.45 -7.30
CA ASP A 461 14.39 -14.72 -6.59
C ASP A 461 13.07 -14.71 -7.38
N PHE A 462 13.14 -14.49 -8.69
CA PHE A 462 11.97 -14.55 -9.58
C PHE A 462 11.32 -15.94 -9.56
N ASN A 463 12.11 -17.01 -9.70
CA ASN A 463 11.60 -18.38 -9.71
C ASN A 463 10.95 -18.74 -8.37
N THR A 464 11.63 -18.44 -7.26
CA THR A 464 11.11 -18.71 -5.91
C THR A 464 9.79 -17.98 -5.68
N LEU A 465 9.73 -16.68 -5.99
CA LEU A 465 8.51 -15.89 -5.80
C LEU A 465 7.37 -16.35 -6.71
N ASN A 466 7.67 -16.75 -7.94
CA ASN A 466 6.67 -17.27 -8.89
C ASN A 466 6.08 -18.61 -8.39
N ASP A 467 6.92 -19.50 -7.86
CA ASP A 467 6.49 -20.77 -7.29
C ASP A 467 5.61 -20.55 -6.05
N GLU A 468 5.97 -19.59 -5.18
CA GLU A 468 5.14 -19.21 -4.04
C GLU A 468 3.76 -18.71 -4.46
N ILE A 469 3.69 -17.79 -5.44
CA ILE A 469 2.43 -17.26 -5.97
C ILE A 469 1.57 -18.40 -6.55
N THR A 470 2.19 -19.32 -7.28
CA THR A 470 1.50 -20.46 -7.88
C THR A 470 0.89 -21.36 -6.79
N ARG A 471 1.66 -21.67 -5.74
CA ARG A 471 1.18 -22.47 -4.61
C ARG A 471 0.03 -21.77 -3.86
N LEU A 472 0.14 -20.48 -3.59
CA LEU A 472 -0.92 -19.70 -2.92
C LEU A 472 -2.20 -19.68 -3.77
N THR A 473 -2.07 -19.44 -5.08
CA THR A 473 -3.20 -19.40 -6.00
C THR A 473 -3.93 -20.76 -6.06
N GLN A 474 -3.18 -21.87 -6.11
CA GLN A 474 -3.76 -23.22 -6.12
C GLN A 474 -4.53 -23.54 -4.83
N ARG A 475 -4.03 -23.12 -3.66
CA ARG A 475 -4.74 -23.34 -2.38
C ARG A 475 -6.10 -22.66 -2.36
N MET A 476 -6.19 -21.49 -2.97
CA MET A 476 -7.39 -20.65 -2.97
C MET A 476 -8.37 -20.98 -4.10
N GLU A 477 -7.98 -21.79 -5.08
CA GLU A 477 -8.73 -21.98 -6.32
C GLU A 477 -10.13 -22.55 -6.07
N ASN A 478 -10.25 -23.52 -5.16
CA ASN A 478 -11.53 -24.14 -4.81
C ASN A 478 -12.47 -23.15 -4.11
N GLU A 479 -11.96 -22.35 -3.18
CA GLU A 479 -12.73 -21.34 -2.48
C GLU A 479 -13.17 -20.23 -3.44
N LEU A 480 -12.27 -19.81 -4.34
CA LEU A 480 -12.57 -18.84 -5.40
C LEU A 480 -13.70 -19.33 -6.30
N LYS A 481 -13.63 -20.58 -6.75
CA LYS A 481 -14.70 -21.22 -7.55
C LYS A 481 -16.02 -21.23 -6.80
N ALA A 482 -16.02 -21.58 -5.51
CA ALA A 482 -17.24 -21.61 -4.69
C ALA A 482 -17.86 -20.22 -4.51
N LYS A 483 -17.06 -19.19 -4.19
CA LYS A 483 -17.54 -17.81 -4.01
C LYS A 483 -18.00 -17.18 -5.33
N LYS A 484 -17.29 -17.44 -6.43
CA LYS A 484 -17.73 -17.02 -7.78
C LYS A 484 -19.07 -17.64 -8.16
N ARG A 485 -19.27 -18.94 -7.86
CA ARG A 485 -20.54 -19.63 -8.10
C ARG A 485 -21.69 -19.01 -7.31
N LYS A 486 -21.51 -18.80 -5.99
CA LYS A 486 -22.52 -18.13 -5.16
C LYS A 486 -22.90 -16.74 -5.71
N LEU A 487 -21.89 -15.94 -6.10
CA LEU A 487 -22.13 -14.60 -6.65
C LEU A 487 -22.85 -14.66 -8.01
N SER A 488 -22.52 -15.63 -8.86
CA SER A 488 -23.20 -15.88 -10.13
C SER A 488 -24.68 -16.24 -9.91
N GLU A 489 -24.97 -17.18 -9.01
CA GLU A 489 -26.33 -17.61 -8.65
C GLU A 489 -27.13 -16.44 -8.05
N ALA A 490 -26.53 -15.65 -7.16
CA ALA A 490 -27.17 -14.47 -6.59
C ALA A 490 -27.48 -13.41 -7.66
N THR A 491 -26.56 -13.16 -8.58
CA THR A 491 -26.77 -12.21 -9.69
C THR A 491 -27.92 -12.67 -10.58
N LEU A 492 -27.91 -13.95 -10.97
CA LEU A 492 -28.94 -14.55 -11.81
C LEU A 492 -30.32 -14.50 -11.14
N SER A 493 -30.39 -14.68 -9.82
CA SER A 493 -31.65 -14.56 -9.08
C SER A 493 -32.27 -13.16 -9.13
N ILE A 494 -31.44 -12.11 -9.13
CA ILE A 494 -31.88 -10.71 -9.20
C ILE A 494 -32.26 -10.34 -10.64
N LEU A 495 -31.54 -10.86 -11.63
CA LEU A 495 -31.84 -10.65 -13.05
C LEU A 495 -33.20 -11.22 -13.46
N LYS A 496 -33.58 -12.38 -12.92
CA LYS A 496 -34.88 -13.01 -13.20
C LYS A 496 -36.09 -12.17 -12.80
N ALA A 497 -35.91 -11.17 -11.94
CA ALA A 497 -36.98 -10.24 -11.61
C ALA A 497 -37.36 -9.33 -12.79
N ASP A 498 -36.44 -9.08 -13.73
CA ASP A 498 -36.65 -8.26 -14.94
C ASP A 498 -37.34 -9.05 -16.08
N ALA A 499 -38.35 -9.83 -15.72
CA ALA A 499 -39.09 -10.68 -16.65
C ALA A 499 -39.92 -9.81 -17.59
N GLY A 500 -39.45 -9.62 -18.83
CA GLY A 500 -40.18 -8.91 -19.89
C GLY A 500 -39.33 -8.09 -20.85
N HIS A 501 -38.07 -7.79 -20.51
CA HIS A 501 -37.22 -6.90 -21.33
C HIS A 501 -36.11 -7.63 -22.10
N GLU A 502 -35.52 -8.67 -21.52
CA GLU A 502 -34.46 -9.46 -22.15
C GLU A 502 -34.69 -10.95 -21.84
N GLU A 503 -34.99 -11.77 -22.85
CA GLU A 503 -35.26 -13.22 -22.69
C GLU A 503 -34.13 -13.95 -21.97
N ILE A 504 -32.88 -13.57 -22.27
CA ILE A 504 -31.67 -14.15 -21.64
C ILE A 504 -31.60 -13.88 -20.12
N PHE A 505 -32.28 -12.86 -19.59
CA PHE A 505 -32.29 -12.64 -18.13
C PHE A 505 -33.22 -13.63 -17.41
N VAL A 506 -34.19 -14.20 -18.13
CA VAL A 506 -35.14 -15.18 -17.60
C VAL A 506 -34.62 -16.61 -17.86
N ASP A 507 -34.22 -16.88 -19.10
CA ASP A 507 -33.81 -18.21 -19.57
C ASP A 507 -32.33 -18.50 -19.33
N GLY A 508 -31.55 -17.46 -19.02
CA GLY A 508 -30.11 -17.57 -18.83
C GLY A 508 -29.74 -18.56 -17.74
N SER A 509 -28.69 -19.33 -18.00
CA SER A 509 -28.27 -20.42 -17.11
C SER A 509 -27.08 -20.05 -16.24
N LYS A 510 -26.17 -19.22 -16.76
CA LYS A 510 -24.87 -18.96 -16.15
C LYS A 510 -24.45 -17.50 -16.29
N VAL A 511 -24.16 -16.84 -15.16
CA VAL A 511 -23.47 -15.56 -15.12
C VAL A 511 -21.97 -15.81 -14.95
N GLU A 512 -21.15 -15.29 -15.84
CA GLU A 512 -19.70 -15.31 -15.69
C GLU A 512 -19.16 -13.89 -15.52
N PHE A 513 -18.06 -13.75 -14.78
CA PHE A 513 -17.45 -12.46 -14.57
C PHE A 513 -15.94 -12.57 -14.36
N ASP A 514 -15.26 -11.51 -14.80
CA ASP A 514 -13.83 -11.36 -14.66
C ASP A 514 -13.51 -9.93 -14.17
N PHE A 515 -12.95 -9.85 -12.96
CA PHE A 515 -12.55 -8.58 -12.37
C PHE A 515 -11.38 -7.93 -13.12
N ALA A 516 -10.43 -8.71 -13.65
CA ALA A 516 -9.27 -8.26 -14.41
C ALA A 516 -9.63 -7.74 -15.81
N GLU A 517 -10.74 -8.21 -16.38
CA GLU A 517 -11.27 -7.73 -17.67
C GLU A 517 -12.42 -6.73 -17.53
N ASP A 518 -12.90 -6.49 -16.31
CA ASP A 518 -13.94 -5.48 -15.97
C ASP A 518 -15.34 -5.85 -16.47
N ARG A 519 -15.62 -7.13 -16.70
CA ARG A 519 -16.80 -7.57 -17.45
C ARG A 519 -17.64 -8.62 -16.72
N VAL A 520 -18.92 -8.62 -17.06
CA VAL A 520 -19.91 -9.65 -16.69
C VAL A 520 -20.63 -10.10 -17.96
N THR A 521 -20.85 -11.39 -18.10
CA THR A 521 -21.52 -12.01 -19.25
C THR A 521 -22.60 -12.98 -18.76
N ILE A 522 -23.58 -13.26 -19.62
CA ILE A 522 -24.60 -14.29 -19.40
C ILE A 522 -24.54 -15.24 -20.59
N ASP A 523 -24.31 -16.53 -20.34
CA ASP A 523 -24.19 -17.57 -21.36
C ASP A 523 -23.31 -17.14 -22.56
N ASP A 524 -22.09 -16.67 -22.27
CA ASP A 524 -21.09 -16.13 -23.21
C ASP A 524 -21.46 -14.81 -23.93
N ARG A 525 -22.69 -14.31 -23.78
CA ARG A 525 -23.10 -13.01 -24.32
C ARG A 525 -22.66 -11.88 -23.40
N ALA A 526 -21.82 -10.99 -23.94
CA ALA A 526 -21.25 -9.85 -23.23
C ALA A 526 -21.87 -8.50 -23.61
N LEU A 527 -22.75 -8.46 -24.63
CA LEU A 527 -23.32 -7.22 -25.16
C LEU A 527 -24.86 -7.32 -25.24
N PHE A 528 -25.51 -6.41 -24.52
CA PHE A 528 -26.96 -6.25 -24.41
C PHE A 528 -27.36 -4.81 -24.75
N SER A 529 -28.65 -4.51 -24.73
CA SER A 529 -29.13 -3.14 -24.80
C SER A 529 -28.54 -2.29 -23.65
N ALA A 530 -28.46 -0.96 -23.82
CA ALA A 530 -27.84 -0.10 -22.83
C ALA A 530 -28.57 -0.15 -21.46
N SER A 531 -29.90 -0.21 -21.46
CA SER A 531 -30.71 -0.37 -20.26
C SER A 531 -30.52 -1.74 -19.60
N SER A 532 -30.45 -2.82 -20.38
CA SER A 532 -30.13 -4.16 -19.87
C SER A 532 -28.72 -4.24 -19.26
N MET A 533 -27.75 -3.52 -19.82
CA MET A 533 -26.42 -3.43 -19.22
C MET A 533 -26.41 -2.69 -17.88
N VAL A 534 -27.15 -1.59 -17.78
CA VAL A 534 -27.29 -0.86 -16.52
C VAL A 534 -27.95 -1.75 -15.46
N TYR A 535 -29.00 -2.47 -15.82
CA TYR A 535 -29.66 -3.43 -14.93
C TYR A 535 -28.70 -4.55 -14.49
N LEU A 536 -27.99 -5.18 -15.44
CA LEU A 536 -27.01 -6.25 -15.16
C LEU A 536 -25.91 -5.80 -14.21
N LYS A 537 -25.32 -4.63 -14.47
CA LYS A 537 -24.28 -4.05 -13.62
C LYS A 537 -24.78 -3.83 -12.20
N ASN A 538 -25.97 -3.26 -12.06
CA ASN A 538 -26.57 -2.97 -10.76
C ASN A 538 -27.03 -4.23 -10.02
N ALA A 539 -27.55 -5.23 -10.73
CA ALA A 539 -27.88 -6.54 -10.19
C ALA A 539 -26.64 -7.26 -9.65
N PHE A 540 -25.52 -7.22 -10.38
CA PHE A 540 -24.25 -7.79 -9.92
C PHE A 540 -23.74 -7.11 -8.63
N ARG A 541 -23.88 -5.78 -8.53
CA ARG A 541 -23.50 -4.99 -7.34
C ARG A 541 -24.35 -5.35 -6.13
N LEU A 542 -25.66 -5.47 -6.33
CA LEU A 542 -26.60 -5.87 -5.30
C LEU A 542 -26.35 -7.32 -4.86
N ALA A 543 -25.99 -8.21 -5.79
CA ALA A 543 -25.59 -9.58 -5.49
C ALA A 543 -24.31 -9.65 -4.65
N MET A 544 -23.31 -8.81 -4.93
CA MET A 544 -22.10 -8.72 -4.10
C MET A 544 -22.44 -8.31 -2.66
N LEU A 545 -23.32 -7.32 -2.49
CA LEU A 545 -23.81 -6.92 -1.16
C LEU A 545 -24.50 -8.08 -0.46
N LYS A 546 -25.44 -8.75 -1.14
CA LYS A 546 -26.17 -9.92 -0.62
C LYS A 546 -25.21 -11.01 -0.14
N CYS A 547 -24.27 -11.45 -1.00
CA CYS A 547 -23.29 -12.47 -0.63
C CYS A 547 -22.46 -12.07 0.59
N SER A 548 -22.11 -10.78 0.72
CA SER A 548 -21.37 -10.29 1.89
C SER A 548 -22.16 -10.28 3.20
N CYS A 549 -23.49 -10.26 3.11
CA CYS A 549 -24.40 -10.38 4.24
C CYS A 549 -24.63 -11.86 4.61
N GLU A 550 -24.62 -12.77 3.64
CA GLU A 550 -24.80 -14.21 3.87
C GLU A 550 -23.50 -14.90 4.33
N ASP A 551 -22.34 -14.38 3.92
CA ASP A 551 -21.03 -14.98 4.19
C ASP A 551 -20.11 -13.96 4.89
N SER A 552 -19.85 -14.20 6.17
CA SER A 552 -19.01 -13.31 7.01
C SER A 552 -17.55 -13.24 6.55
N SER A 553 -17.07 -14.18 5.73
CA SER A 553 -15.70 -14.16 5.21
C SER A 553 -15.47 -13.07 4.17
N TYR A 554 -16.53 -12.48 3.60
CA TYR A 554 -16.40 -11.40 2.62
C TYR A 554 -15.89 -10.12 3.29
N LEU A 555 -14.93 -9.46 2.64
CA LEU A 555 -14.41 -8.15 3.05
C LEU A 555 -15.12 -6.97 2.36
N TYR A 556 -16.23 -7.23 1.69
CA TYR A 556 -17.10 -6.18 1.17
C TYR A 556 -17.76 -5.42 2.34
N PRO A 557 -17.59 -4.08 2.47
CA PRO A 557 -18.04 -3.30 3.65
C PRO A 557 -19.54 -3.19 3.87
N ARG A 558 -20.37 -3.98 3.17
CA ARG A 558 -21.84 -3.99 3.27
C ARG A 558 -22.47 -2.62 3.00
N PHE A 559 -21.82 -1.82 2.16
CA PHE A 559 -22.24 -0.48 1.74
C PHE A 559 -22.32 -0.42 0.21
N LEU A 560 -23.42 0.06 -0.34
CA LEU A 560 -23.62 0.19 -1.77
C LEU A 560 -24.19 1.57 -2.10
N LEU A 561 -23.55 2.30 -3.01
CA LEU A 561 -23.98 3.62 -3.49
C LEU A 561 -24.28 3.55 -5.00
N MET A 562 -25.50 3.88 -5.41
CA MET A 562 -25.95 3.73 -6.81
C MET A 562 -26.55 5.04 -7.34
N ASP A 563 -25.88 5.67 -8.30
CA ASP A 563 -26.33 6.92 -8.91
C ASP A 563 -26.89 6.72 -10.33
N ASN A 564 -26.78 5.52 -10.91
CA ASN A 564 -27.07 5.24 -12.31
C ASN A 564 -28.29 4.32 -12.54
N ILE A 565 -29.18 4.12 -11.55
CA ILE A 565 -30.31 3.18 -11.67
C ILE A 565 -31.20 3.49 -12.89
N GLU A 566 -31.26 4.75 -13.32
CA GLU A 566 -32.11 5.25 -14.40
C GLU A 566 -31.33 5.67 -15.65
N ASP A 567 -30.06 5.29 -15.76
CA ASP A 567 -29.19 5.79 -16.82
C ASP A 567 -29.46 5.12 -18.19
N LYS A 568 -29.08 5.81 -19.28
CA LYS A 568 -29.01 5.27 -20.66
C LYS A 568 -30.29 4.62 -21.20
N GLY A 569 -31.42 5.29 -21.00
CA GLY A 569 -32.70 4.88 -21.60
C GLY A 569 -33.44 3.81 -20.80
N MET A 570 -33.21 3.76 -19.48
CA MET A 570 -34.03 2.96 -18.57
C MET A 570 -35.46 3.52 -18.55
N GLU A 571 -36.45 2.64 -18.73
CA GLU A 571 -37.87 2.99 -18.64
C GLU A 571 -38.30 3.11 -17.18
N GLU A 572 -39.30 3.96 -16.91
CA GLU A 572 -39.79 4.26 -15.57
C GLU A 572 -40.25 2.99 -14.83
N GLU A 573 -41.09 2.16 -15.46
CA GLU A 573 -41.60 0.93 -14.87
C GLU A 573 -40.47 -0.05 -14.50
N ARG A 574 -39.46 -0.16 -15.36
CA ARG A 574 -38.28 -1.03 -15.13
C ARG A 574 -37.37 -0.49 -14.03
N SER A 575 -37.18 0.83 -13.95
CA SER A 575 -36.48 1.47 -12.83
C SER A 575 -37.20 1.20 -11.50
N GLN A 576 -38.52 1.43 -11.47
CA GLN A 576 -39.35 1.22 -10.27
C GLN A 576 -39.35 -0.25 -9.84
N LEU A 577 -39.41 -1.19 -10.79
CA LEU A 577 -39.22 -2.62 -10.53
C LEU A 577 -37.91 -2.89 -9.79
N PHE A 578 -36.80 -2.34 -10.27
CA PHE A 578 -35.50 -2.52 -9.63
C PHE A 578 -35.45 -1.91 -8.23
N GLN A 579 -36.06 -0.74 -8.03
CA GLN A 579 -36.18 -0.12 -6.70
C GLN A 579 -36.92 -1.03 -5.70
N ARG A 580 -38.03 -1.65 -6.13
CA ARG A 580 -38.78 -2.61 -5.31
C ARG A 580 -37.94 -3.86 -4.98
N GLU A 581 -37.16 -4.36 -5.94
CA GLU A 581 -36.27 -5.50 -5.70
C GLU A 581 -35.11 -5.15 -4.74
N ILE A 582 -34.56 -3.94 -4.79
CA ILE A 582 -33.58 -3.46 -3.79
C ILE A 582 -34.17 -3.50 -2.38
N VAL A 583 -35.36 -2.95 -2.19
CA VAL A 583 -36.04 -2.89 -0.89
C VAL A 583 -36.38 -4.30 -0.39
N LYS A 584 -36.95 -5.14 -1.26
CA LYS A 584 -37.28 -6.53 -0.96
C LYS A 584 -36.05 -7.33 -0.54
N LEU A 585 -34.93 -7.18 -1.26
CA LEU A 585 -33.68 -7.84 -0.92
C LEU A 585 -33.15 -7.32 0.43
N SER A 586 -33.11 -6.01 0.62
CA SER A 586 -32.65 -5.38 1.87
C SER A 586 -33.43 -5.89 3.09
N ASN A 587 -34.76 -5.93 2.98
CA ASN A 587 -35.64 -6.42 4.05
C ASN A 587 -35.49 -7.93 4.33
N SER A 588 -34.98 -8.71 3.38
CA SER A 588 -34.72 -10.14 3.57
C SER A 588 -33.39 -10.45 4.28
N LEU A 589 -32.52 -9.45 4.47
CA LEU A 589 -31.20 -9.64 5.07
C LEU A 589 -31.23 -9.41 6.58
N ASP A 590 -30.78 -10.39 7.36
CA ASP A 590 -30.69 -10.30 8.83
C ASP A 590 -29.43 -9.55 9.33
N VAL A 591 -28.57 -9.12 8.41
CA VAL A 591 -27.29 -8.47 8.67
C VAL A 591 -27.38 -6.97 8.40
N GLU A 592 -26.78 -6.16 9.26
CA GLU A 592 -26.70 -4.72 9.03
C GLU A 592 -25.95 -4.39 7.73
N HIS A 593 -26.57 -3.57 6.89
CA HIS A 593 -26.05 -3.12 5.61
C HIS A 593 -26.60 -1.73 5.29
N GLN A 594 -26.06 -1.08 4.27
CA GLN A 594 -26.60 0.19 3.78
C GLN A 594 -26.58 0.25 2.25
N ILE A 595 -27.71 0.64 1.69
CA ILE A 595 -27.87 0.93 0.26
C ILE A 595 -28.33 2.37 0.15
N ILE A 596 -27.57 3.19 -0.56
CA ILE A 596 -27.95 4.56 -0.91
C ILE A 596 -28.11 4.62 -2.42
N PHE A 597 -29.25 5.09 -2.91
CA PHE A 597 -29.40 5.30 -4.34
C PHE A 597 -30.14 6.58 -4.68
N THR A 598 -29.87 7.09 -5.88
CA THR A 598 -30.56 8.28 -6.41
C THR A 598 -31.55 7.90 -7.49
N THR A 599 -32.71 8.55 -7.50
CA THR A 599 -33.78 8.31 -8.48
C THR A 599 -34.46 9.63 -8.88
N SER A 600 -34.88 9.72 -10.14
CA SER A 600 -35.78 10.73 -10.67
C SER A 600 -37.17 10.18 -11.00
N MET A 601 -37.28 8.86 -11.10
CA MET A 601 -38.50 8.09 -11.40
C MET A 601 -38.85 7.20 -10.21
N ILE A 602 -39.09 7.83 -9.06
CA ILE A 602 -39.35 7.09 -7.83
C ILE A 602 -40.67 6.33 -7.90
N ASP A 603 -40.67 5.09 -7.44
CA ASP A 603 -41.88 4.29 -7.29
C ASP A 603 -42.88 4.97 -6.33
N SER A 604 -44.16 4.98 -6.70
CA SER A 604 -45.21 5.66 -5.93
C SER A 604 -45.34 5.14 -4.50
N ASP A 605 -45.15 3.84 -4.29
CA ASP A 605 -45.26 3.20 -2.98
C ASP A 605 -44.04 3.52 -2.11
N LEU A 606 -42.88 3.80 -2.73
CA LEU A 606 -41.65 4.17 -2.04
C LEU A 606 -41.54 5.67 -1.74
N ASN A 607 -42.18 6.55 -2.52
CA ASN A 607 -42.03 8.00 -2.42
C ASN A 607 -42.49 8.61 -1.08
N HIS A 608 -43.32 7.88 -0.33
CA HIS A 608 -43.82 8.27 1.00
C HIS A 608 -43.36 7.33 2.12
N SER A 609 -42.41 6.45 1.82
CA SER A 609 -41.85 5.49 2.78
C SER A 609 -40.76 6.12 3.66
N GLU A 610 -40.41 5.41 4.73
CA GLU A 610 -39.28 5.75 5.60
C GLU A 610 -37.90 5.62 4.91
N TYR A 611 -37.83 4.99 3.73
CA TYR A 611 -36.60 4.86 2.96
C TYR A 611 -36.20 6.18 2.29
N CYS A 612 -37.12 7.13 2.12
CA CYS A 612 -36.83 8.42 1.50
C CYS A 612 -36.03 9.33 2.44
N VAL A 613 -34.87 9.78 1.98
CA VAL A 613 -33.99 10.65 2.75
C VAL A 613 -33.94 12.04 2.10
N GLY A 614 -34.15 13.07 2.92
CA GLY A 614 -34.23 14.46 2.49
C GLY A 614 -35.49 14.85 1.70
N ASP A 615 -35.46 16.07 1.19
CA ASP A 615 -36.54 16.64 0.39
C ASP A 615 -36.64 16.01 -1.00
N PHE A 616 -37.78 16.24 -1.67
CA PHE A 616 -37.83 16.07 -3.12
C PHE A 616 -37.10 17.21 -3.81
N TYR A 617 -35.97 16.92 -4.46
CA TYR A 617 -35.13 17.96 -5.06
C TYR A 617 -35.59 18.34 -6.47
N ASN A 618 -35.64 19.64 -6.74
CA ASN A 618 -36.01 20.17 -8.05
C ASN A 618 -35.23 21.43 -8.43
N MET A 619 -35.61 22.08 -9.54
CA MET A 619 -34.91 23.29 -10.01
C MET A 619 -35.01 24.47 -9.02
N HIS A 620 -36.07 24.52 -8.21
CA HIS A 620 -36.30 25.54 -7.19
C HIS A 620 -35.76 25.13 -5.82
N ASN A 621 -35.75 23.83 -5.51
CA ASN A 621 -35.14 23.24 -4.31
C ASN A 621 -33.98 22.33 -4.72
N LYS A 622 -32.84 22.93 -5.06
CA LYS A 622 -31.63 22.17 -5.38
C LYS A 622 -31.05 21.53 -4.12
N THR A 623 -30.35 20.42 -4.30
CA THR A 623 -29.63 19.71 -3.23
C THR A 623 -28.67 20.62 -2.46
N LEU A 624 -27.77 21.32 -3.16
CA LEU A 624 -26.85 22.27 -2.53
C LEU A 624 -27.48 23.66 -2.43
N LYS A 625 -27.60 24.16 -1.20
CA LYS A 625 -28.04 25.52 -0.87
C LYS A 625 -26.81 26.45 -0.82
N VAL A 626 -26.21 26.71 -2.00
CA VAL A 626 -25.00 27.53 -2.17
C VAL A 626 -25.27 28.92 -2.70
#